data_AF-A0A1A8LVG4-F1
#
_entry.id   AF-A0A1A8LVG4-F1
#
_cell.length_a   1.000
_cell.length_b   1.000
_cell.length_c   1.000
_cell.angle_alpha   90.00
_cell.angle_beta   90.00
_cell.angle_gamma   90.00
#
_symmetry.space_group_name_H-M   'P 1'
#
loop_
_entity.id
_entity.type
_entity.pdbx_description
1 polymer ?
#
loop_
_entity_poly.entity_id
_entity_poly.type
_entity_poly.pdbx_seq_one_letter_code
_entity_poly.pdbx_strand_id
1 'polypeptide(L)' 'KLCSKNTFSSGRSWEEGLPFVLFAARDAVQESTGFSPHQLVFGHSPRGPLKALKEKFLWAVPPVGSSLPTYV' A
#
# COMPACT_ATOMS: atom_id res chain seq x y z
N LYS A 1 2.01 -10.81 -19.65
CA LYS A 1 1.95 -12.19 -19.08
C LYS A 1 1.50 -12.26 -17.62
N LEU A 2 1.44 -11.14 -16.87
CA LEU A 2 1.03 -11.16 -15.45
C LEU A 2 -0.51 -11.25 -15.25
N CYS A 3 -1.30 -10.57 -16.09
CA CYS A 3 -2.77 -10.49 -15.91
C CYS A 3 -3.55 -11.75 -16.29
N SER A 4 -3.00 -12.66 -17.10
CA SER A 4 -3.67 -13.93 -17.46
C SER A 4 -3.54 -14.99 -16.38
N LYS A 5 -2.59 -14.85 -15.44
CA LYS A 5 -2.24 -15.89 -14.48
C LYS A 5 -3.22 -15.98 -13.30
N ASN A 6 -4.03 -14.96 -13.05
CA ASN A 6 -4.97 -14.90 -11.92
C ASN A 6 -6.45 -15.09 -12.31
N THR A 7 -6.73 -15.43 -13.57
CA THR A 7 -8.10 -15.49 -14.10
C THR A 7 -8.40 -16.88 -14.65
N PHE A 8 -8.28 -17.93 -13.83
CA PHE A 8 -8.53 -19.30 -14.32
C PHE A 8 -9.36 -20.20 -13.40
N SER A 9 -10.12 -19.66 -12.44
CA SER A 9 -10.99 -20.52 -11.62
C SER A 9 -12.32 -19.88 -11.19
N SER A 10 -12.37 -18.56 -11.05
CA SER A 10 -13.61 -17.83 -10.73
C SER A 10 -14.09 -17.13 -11.99
N GLY A 11 -15.35 -17.36 -12.40
CA GLY A 11 -15.97 -16.76 -13.60
C GLY A 11 -16.18 -15.24 -13.56
N ARG A 12 -15.29 -14.49 -12.87
CA ARG A 12 -15.28 -13.03 -12.83
C ARG A 12 -14.40 -12.48 -13.95
N SER A 13 -14.91 -11.49 -14.66
CA SER A 13 -14.14 -10.75 -15.67
C SER A 13 -12.94 -10.06 -14.98
N TRP A 14 -11.74 -10.29 -15.51
CA TRP A 14 -10.48 -9.70 -14.99
C TRP A 14 -10.53 -8.16 -14.87
N GLU A 15 -11.39 -7.52 -15.67
CA GLU A 15 -11.68 -6.09 -15.64
C GLU A 15 -12.11 -5.60 -14.24
N GLU A 16 -12.86 -6.43 -13.50
CA GLU A 16 -13.35 -6.08 -12.16
C GLU A 16 -12.20 -6.04 -11.13
N GLY A 17 -11.19 -6.89 -11.33
CA GLY A 17 -9.99 -6.94 -10.49
C GLY A 17 -8.92 -5.93 -10.89
N LEU A 18 -9.04 -5.31 -12.07
CA LEU A 18 -8.01 -4.46 -12.66
C LEU A 18 -7.63 -3.26 -11.77
N PRO A 19 -8.57 -2.51 -11.16
CA PRO A 19 -8.21 -1.39 -10.29
C PRO A 19 -7.39 -1.82 -9.07
N PHE A 20 -7.68 -3.00 -8.50
CA PHE A 20 -6.98 -3.53 -7.33
C PHE A 20 -5.56 -3.98 -7.68
N VAL A 21 -5.40 -4.65 -8.83
CA VAL A 21 -4.06 -5.08 -9.30
C VAL A 21 -3.20 -3.88 -9.66
N LEU A 22 -3.76 -2.88 -10.34
CA LEU A 22 -3.05 -1.64 -10.66
C LEU A 22 -2.68 -0.86 -9.40
N PHE A 23 -3.56 -0.83 -8.40
CA PHE A 23 -3.24 -0.24 -7.10
C PHE A 23 -2.04 -0.94 -6.46
N ALA A 24 -2.07 -2.26 -6.34
CA ALA A 24 -0.98 -3.05 -5.75
C ALA A 24 0.35 -2.85 -6.50
N ALA A 25 0.32 -2.85 -7.84
CA ALA A 25 1.51 -2.66 -8.66
C ALA A 25 2.13 -1.27 -8.48
N ARG A 26 1.32 -0.23 -8.25
CA ARG A 26 1.82 1.14 -8.05
C ARG A 26 2.24 1.42 -6.60
N ASP A 27 1.76 0.63 -5.66
CA ASP A 27 2.11 0.73 -4.23
C ASP A 27 3.36 -0.11 -3.90
N ALA A 28 3.56 -1.23 -4.58
CA ALA A 28 4.72 -2.09 -4.41
C ALA A 28 6.03 -1.33 -4.70
N VAL A 29 6.98 -1.44 -3.77
CA VAL A 29 8.34 -0.93 -3.94
C VAL A 29 9.04 -1.79 -4.99
N GLN A 30 9.60 -1.14 -6.01
CA GLN A 30 10.37 -1.85 -7.02
C GLN A 30 11.82 -2.03 -6.55
N GLU A 31 12.37 -3.24 -6.64
CA GLU A 31 13.69 -3.55 -6.06
C GLU A 31 14.84 -2.78 -6.71
N SER A 32 14.77 -2.55 -8.03
CA SER A 32 15.81 -1.82 -8.76
C SER A 32 15.88 -0.34 -8.43
N THR A 33 14.78 0.24 -7.94
CA THR A 33 14.66 1.68 -7.70
C THR A 33 14.54 2.01 -6.21
N GLY A 34 14.12 1.04 -5.38
CA GLY A 34 13.87 1.24 -3.95
C GLY A 34 12.67 2.13 -3.65
N PHE A 35 11.95 2.61 -4.67
CA PHE A 35 10.78 3.49 -4.56
C PHE A 35 9.56 2.83 -5.21
N SER A 36 8.37 3.18 -4.73
CA SER A 36 7.13 2.79 -5.41
C SER A 36 6.84 3.72 -6.59
N PRO A 37 6.18 3.23 -7.66
CA PRO A 37 5.79 4.07 -8.79
C PRO A 37 4.99 5.32 -8.40
N HIS A 38 4.09 5.22 -7.40
CA HIS A 38 3.38 6.40 -6.88
C HIS A 38 4.33 7.43 -6.29
N GLN A 39 5.36 6.99 -5.57
CA GLN A 39 6.31 7.87 -4.91
C GLN A 39 7.17 8.63 -5.92
N LEU A 40 7.50 8.01 -7.05
CA LEU A 40 8.23 8.66 -8.15
C LEU A 40 7.39 9.74 -8.86
N VAL A 41 6.10 9.51 -9.04
CA VAL A 41 5.21 10.45 -9.75
C VAL A 41 4.78 11.61 -8.86
N PHE A 42 4.45 11.33 -7.60
CA PHE A 42 3.82 12.31 -6.71
C PHE A 42 4.70 12.78 -5.55
N GLY A 43 5.93 12.25 -5.42
CA GLY A 43 6.91 12.69 -4.41
C GLY A 43 6.54 12.36 -2.96
N HIS A 44 5.48 11.59 -2.71
CA HIS A 44 5.07 11.20 -1.37
C HIS A 44 4.63 9.73 -1.31
N SER A 45 4.68 9.15 -0.11
CA SER A 45 4.21 7.78 0.11
C SER A 45 2.68 7.74 0.01
N PRO A 46 2.10 6.89 -0.86
CA PRO A 46 0.65 6.81 -1.02
C PRO A 46 -0.02 6.39 0.30
N ARG A 47 -1.10 7.09 0.69
CA ARG A 47 -1.95 6.66 1.81
C ARG A 47 -2.92 5.59 1.32
N GLY A 48 -2.45 4.35 1.26
CA GLY A 48 -3.26 3.22 0.82
C GLY A 48 -4.37 2.80 1.79
N PRO A 49 -5.34 1.98 1.35
CA PRO A 49 -6.37 1.40 2.20
C PRO A 49 -5.79 0.65 3.40
N LEU A 50 -4.66 -0.04 3.22
CA LEU A 50 -3.96 -0.74 4.30
C LEU A 50 -3.39 0.22 5.33
N LYS A 51 -2.86 1.38 4.90
CA LYS A 51 -2.36 2.41 5.81
C LYS A 51 -3.51 3.05 6.59
N ALA A 52 -4.65 3.30 5.95
CA ALA A 52 -5.86 3.78 6.60
C ALA A 52 -6.41 2.76 7.61
N LEU A 53 -6.39 1.46 7.29
CA LEU A 53 -6.75 0.40 8.24
C LEU A 53 -5.75 0.35 9.40
N LYS A 54 -4.45 0.38 9.12
CA LYS A 54 -3.40 0.43 10.14
C LYS A 54 -3.60 1.59 11.10
N GLU A 55 -3.89 2.79 10.59
CA GLU A 55 -4.19 3.96 11.43
C GLU A 55 -5.44 3.73 12.30
N LYS A 56 -6.53 3.20 11.72
CA LYS A 56 -7.79 2.91 12.44
C LYS A 56 -7.73 1.73 13.42
N PHE A 57 -6.80 0.81 13.27
CA PHE A 57 -6.64 -0.34 14.16
C PHE A 57 -5.50 -0.16 15.17
N LEU A 58 -4.43 0.55 14.82
CA LEU A 58 -3.30 0.78 15.72
C LEU A 58 -3.44 2.04 16.60
N TRP A 59 -4.44 2.92 16.36
CA TRP A 59 -4.72 4.02 17.30
C TRP A 59 -5.20 3.54 18.68
N ALA A 60 -5.59 2.27 18.83
CA ALA A 60 -6.01 1.69 20.10
C ALA A 60 -4.85 1.34 21.05
N VAL A 61 -3.59 1.50 20.61
CA VAL A 61 -2.42 1.33 21.47
C VAL A 61 -1.69 2.66 21.59
N PRO A 62 -1.90 3.44 22.67
CA PRO A 62 -0.95 4.50 22.99
C PRO A 62 0.42 3.85 23.18
N PRO A 63 1.50 4.37 22.57
CA PRO A 63 2.84 3.90 22.87
C PRO A 63 3.11 4.19 24.34
N VAL A 64 3.14 3.13 25.16
CA VAL A 64 3.76 3.20 26.48
C VAL A 64 5.24 3.49 26.24
N GLY A 65 5.65 4.76 26.41
CA GLY A 65 7.07 5.12 26.47
C GLY A 65 7.62 6.21 25.54
N SER A 66 6.85 7.22 25.12
CA SER A 66 7.47 8.45 24.59
C SER A 66 6.84 9.73 25.14
N SER A 67 6.63 9.77 26.45
CA SER A 67 6.49 11.04 27.18
C SER A 67 7.86 11.63 27.48
N LEU A 68 8.68 11.94 26.48
CA LEU A 68 9.80 12.87 26.64
C LEU A 68 9.95 13.71 25.38
N PRO A 69 9.60 15.01 25.41
CA PRO A 69 10.10 15.94 24.42
C PRO A 69 11.56 16.22 24.77
N THR A 70 12.51 15.70 23.99
CA THR A 70 13.89 16.18 24.02
C THR A 70 13.95 17.54 23.34
N TYR A 71 13.66 18.58 24.12
CA TYR A 71 14.19 19.91 23.97
C TYR A 71 14.92 20.26 25.26
N VAL A 72 16.13 20.79 25.10
CA VAL A 72 17.26 21.01 26.04
C VAL A 72 18.04 19.79 26.51
#